data_AF-A0A9K3KID1-F1
#
_entry.id   AF-A0A9K3KID1-F1
#
_cell.length_a   1.000
_cell.length_b   1.000
_cell.length_c   1.000
_cell.angle_alpha   90.00
_cell.angle_beta   90.00
_cell.angle_gamma   90.00
#
_symmetry.space_group_name_H-M   'P 1'
#
loop_
_entity.id
_entity.type
_entity.pdbx_description
1 polymer ?
#
loop_
_entity_poly.entity_id
_entity_poly.type
_entity_poly.pdbx_seq_one_letter_code
_entity_poly.pdbx_strand_id
1 'polypeptide(L)'
;MEHVNTTPDCKDDKTSIPKMNPKTPPSRKFSVSDLVDPTKPWILTDGGSSLGFFDFVPQHLREGPWNATATMALFSLMYSLTIILLGANMLHTPAKSSILDEFALANDAYLPYTPSWYYHSVVFFWMVYVAYMVYTESMLSSIAWVSFTLWSWSIITIRHGLCALAPFVPQVRVVAEILRLPVLLSASVTFGVWNFVLMPAICFVFIKDSKRRWNFIKFATGFRLTQLHVFNIFFAVMNGAWAQPRRPLHLGDLDAVFVYMSIYMMWYYFVLDRLGIHLYPIFSPRVPWVIFSWLLVVGLCIYGYQWWGRILSPSSV
;
A
#
# COMPACT_ATOMS: atom_id res chain seq x y z
N MET A 1 -16.24 -65.50 5.87
CA MET A 1 -15.44 -64.43 6.51
C MET A 1 -15.39 -63.27 5.53
N GLU A 2 -16.39 -62.39 5.57
CA GLU A 2 -16.46 -61.18 4.75
C GLU A 2 -15.86 -60.03 5.55
N HIS A 3 -14.76 -59.48 5.05
CA HIS A 3 -14.17 -58.25 5.57
C HIS A 3 -15.05 -57.07 5.14
N VAL A 4 -15.93 -56.63 6.03
CA VAL A 4 -16.70 -55.40 5.87
C VAL A 4 -15.74 -54.22 6.07
N ASN A 5 -15.30 -53.63 4.96
CA ASN A 5 -14.56 -52.37 4.93
C ASN A 5 -15.52 -51.21 5.21
N THR A 6 -15.72 -50.87 6.48
CA THR A 6 -16.38 -49.62 6.88
C THR A 6 -15.42 -48.47 6.63
N THR A 7 -15.59 -47.80 5.49
CA THR A 7 -14.96 -46.50 5.24
C THR A 7 -15.58 -45.48 6.19
N PRO A 8 -14.78 -44.70 6.94
CA PRO A 8 -15.31 -43.67 7.82
C PRO A 8 -15.89 -42.54 6.97
N ASP A 9 -17.17 -42.29 7.18
CA ASP A 9 -17.97 -41.24 6.57
C ASP A 9 -17.37 -39.87 6.95
N CYS A 10 -16.54 -39.33 6.05
CA CYS A 10 -15.91 -38.02 6.20
C CYS A 10 -16.98 -36.96 5.95
N LYS A 11 -17.77 -36.67 6.98
CA LYS A 11 -18.71 -35.54 6.98
C LYS A 11 -17.91 -34.27 6.70
N ASP A 12 -18.09 -33.72 5.50
CA ASP A 12 -17.67 -32.39 5.13
C ASP A 12 -18.24 -31.39 6.15
N ASP A 13 -17.44 -31.07 7.17
CA ASP A 13 -17.67 -29.91 8.03
C ASP A 13 -17.43 -28.67 7.16
N LYS A 14 -18.49 -28.32 6.41
CA LYS A 14 -18.58 -27.10 5.63
C LYS A 14 -18.35 -25.95 6.59
N THR A 15 -17.11 -25.47 6.61
CA THR A 15 -16.76 -24.10 6.99
C THR A 15 -17.42 -23.69 8.30
N SER A 16 -16.93 -24.24 9.42
CA SER A 16 -17.06 -23.58 10.71
C SER A 16 -16.27 -22.27 10.65
N ILE A 17 -16.83 -21.27 9.96
CA ILE A 17 -16.53 -19.87 10.17
C ILE A 17 -16.58 -19.72 11.69
N PRO A 18 -15.52 -19.21 12.35
CA PRO A 18 -15.55 -18.99 13.79
C PRO A 18 -16.83 -18.21 14.08
N LYS A 19 -17.79 -18.86 14.74
CA LYS A 19 -19.06 -18.23 15.10
C LYS A 19 -18.67 -17.01 15.92
N MET A 20 -18.84 -15.82 15.33
CA MET A 20 -18.64 -14.57 16.06
C MET A 20 -19.42 -14.71 17.35
N ASN A 21 -18.70 -14.56 18.47
CA ASN A 21 -19.27 -14.74 19.78
C ASN A 21 -20.43 -13.73 19.91
N PRO A 22 -21.70 -14.17 20.07
CA PRO A 22 -22.87 -13.30 19.98
C PRO A 22 -22.98 -12.27 21.12
N LYS A 23 -21.98 -12.21 22.01
CA LYS A 23 -21.84 -11.20 23.06
C LYS A 23 -20.95 -10.02 22.61
N THR A 24 -21.00 -9.65 21.34
CA THR A 24 -20.37 -8.40 20.90
C THR A 24 -21.20 -7.26 21.50
N PRO A 25 -20.63 -6.40 22.37
CA PRO A 25 -21.35 -5.25 22.90
C PRO A 25 -21.88 -4.39 21.74
N PRO A 26 -23.00 -3.68 21.93
CA PRO A 26 -23.59 -2.85 20.88
C PRO A 26 -22.51 -1.91 20.34
N SER A 27 -22.26 -1.97 19.03
CA SER A 27 -21.22 -1.19 18.37
C SER A 27 -21.41 0.28 18.72
N ARG A 28 -20.46 0.86 19.45
CA ARG A 28 -20.44 2.29 19.73
C ARG A 28 -20.53 3.02 18.39
N LYS A 29 -21.50 3.93 18.24
CA LYS A 29 -21.61 4.74 17.03
C LYS A 29 -20.35 5.60 16.92
N PHE A 30 -19.45 5.22 16.01
CA PHE A 30 -18.24 5.96 15.70
C PHE A 30 -18.59 7.17 14.83
N SER A 31 -18.05 8.34 15.20
CA SER A 31 -18.05 9.54 14.37
C SER A 31 -16.64 9.88 13.92
N VAL A 32 -16.48 10.43 12.72
CA VAL A 32 -15.16 10.90 12.22
C VAL A 32 -14.54 11.95 13.16
N SER A 33 -15.37 12.75 13.84
CA SER A 33 -14.93 13.71 14.86
C SER A 33 -14.21 13.05 16.04
N ASP A 34 -14.51 11.78 16.35
CA ASP A 34 -13.86 11.05 17.45
C ASP A 34 -12.36 10.81 17.18
N LEU A 35 -11.92 10.86 15.91
CA LEU A 35 -10.50 10.74 15.53
C LEU A 35 -9.65 11.96 15.91
N VAL A 36 -10.26 13.08 16.25
CA VAL A 36 -9.57 14.32 16.62
C VAL A 36 -9.97 14.84 17.99
N ASP A 37 -10.98 14.24 18.63
CA ASP A 37 -11.44 14.60 19.96
C ASP A 37 -10.43 14.14 21.03
N PRO A 38 -9.79 15.06 21.78
CA PRO A 38 -8.82 14.72 22.82
C PRO A 38 -9.46 14.13 24.08
N THR A 39 -10.79 14.23 24.23
CA THR A 39 -11.52 13.66 25.37
C THR A 39 -11.80 12.16 25.20
N LYS A 40 -11.67 11.65 23.97
CA LYS A 40 -11.82 10.22 23.67
C LYS A 40 -10.53 9.47 23.99
N PRO A 41 -10.61 8.20 24.39
CA PRO A 41 -9.42 7.35 24.44
C PRO A 41 -8.75 7.30 23.05
N TRP A 42 -7.44 7.05 23.04
CA TRP A 42 -6.71 6.89 21.78
C TRP A 42 -7.31 5.78 20.91
N ILE A 43 -7.56 4.62 21.53
CA ILE A 43 -8.23 3.48 20.92
C ILE A 43 -9.75 3.64 21.05
N LEU A 44 -10.44 3.65 19.91
CA LEU A 44 -11.87 3.93 19.80
C LEU A 44 -12.71 2.65 19.72
N THR A 45 -12.08 1.49 19.55
CA THR A 45 -12.74 0.18 19.51
C THR A 45 -12.47 -0.60 20.79
N ASP A 46 -13.49 -1.28 21.31
CA ASP A 46 -13.33 -2.17 22.45
C ASP A 46 -12.30 -3.26 22.14
N GLY A 47 -11.34 -3.48 23.05
CA GLY A 47 -10.30 -4.48 22.85
C GLY A 47 -9.22 -4.10 21.80
N GLY A 48 -9.25 -2.89 21.24
CA GLY A 48 -8.33 -2.48 20.16
C GLY A 48 -8.38 -3.39 18.94
N SER A 49 -9.52 -4.01 18.64
CA SER A 49 -9.67 -4.95 17.54
C SER A 49 -10.95 -4.65 16.76
N SER A 50 -10.79 -4.15 15.54
CA SER A 50 -11.92 -3.84 14.67
C SER A 50 -12.71 -5.12 14.35
N LEU A 51 -13.92 -5.23 14.92
CA LEU A 51 -14.85 -6.37 14.73
C LEU A 51 -14.24 -7.74 15.10
N GLY A 52 -13.22 -7.78 15.96
CA GLY A 52 -12.51 -9.01 16.31
C GLY A 52 -11.52 -9.52 15.26
N PHE A 53 -11.38 -8.85 14.10
CA PHE A 53 -10.49 -9.29 13.02
C PHE A 53 -9.01 -9.33 13.43
N PHE A 54 -8.63 -8.55 14.43
CA PHE A 54 -7.25 -8.40 14.90
C PHE A 54 -7.00 -9.03 16.27
N ASP A 55 -7.86 -9.94 16.72
CA ASP A 55 -7.69 -10.60 18.02
C ASP A 55 -6.46 -11.50 18.09
N PHE A 56 -5.92 -11.91 16.95
CA PHE A 56 -4.64 -12.61 16.84
C PHE A 56 -3.43 -11.72 17.22
N VAL A 57 -3.61 -10.39 17.22
CA VAL A 57 -2.57 -9.45 17.65
C VAL A 57 -2.55 -9.40 19.18
N PRO A 58 -1.38 -9.56 19.83
CA PRO A 58 -1.28 -9.49 21.28
C PRO A 58 -1.89 -8.20 21.84
N GLN A 59 -2.65 -8.30 22.93
CA GLN A 59 -3.39 -7.17 23.51
C GLN A 59 -2.50 -5.96 23.82
N HIS A 60 -1.28 -6.18 24.33
CA HIS A 60 -0.34 -5.10 24.61
C HIS A 60 0.10 -4.32 23.35
N LEU A 61 -0.03 -4.88 22.15
CA LEU A 61 0.22 -4.21 20.87
C LEU A 61 -1.02 -3.55 20.26
N ARG A 62 -2.21 -3.87 20.78
CA ARG A 62 -3.49 -3.25 20.40
C ARG A 62 -3.82 -2.05 21.28
N GLU A 63 -3.70 -2.21 22.59
CA GLU A 63 -4.20 -1.25 23.58
C GLU A 63 -3.09 -0.58 24.40
N GLY A 64 -1.86 -1.08 24.35
CA GLY A 64 -0.76 -0.58 25.18
C GLY A 64 -0.42 0.89 24.92
N PRO A 65 0.33 1.54 25.82
CA PRO A 65 0.86 2.87 25.55
C PRO A 65 1.86 2.79 24.40
N TRP A 66 1.93 3.85 23.59
CA TRP A 66 3.02 3.99 22.63
C TRP A 66 4.35 3.96 23.35
N ASN A 67 5.33 3.26 22.77
CA ASN A 67 6.66 3.22 23.35
C ASN A 67 7.30 4.61 23.16
N ALA A 68 7.77 5.22 24.26
CA ALA A 68 8.29 6.60 24.23
C ALA A 68 9.48 6.73 23.27
N THR A 69 10.42 5.77 23.29
CA THR A 69 11.58 5.75 22.41
C THR A 69 11.18 5.60 20.94
N ALA A 70 10.24 4.71 20.65
CA ALA A 70 9.66 4.58 19.32
C ALA A 70 9.02 5.89 18.83
N THR A 71 8.27 6.55 19.71
CA THR A 71 7.59 7.82 19.39
C THR A 71 8.60 8.93 19.10
N MET A 72 9.62 9.09 19.94
CA MET A 72 10.70 10.06 19.72
C MET A 72 11.44 9.79 18.41
N ALA A 73 11.75 8.52 18.12
CA ALA A 73 12.44 8.16 16.90
C ALA A 73 11.58 8.36 15.64
N LEU A 74 10.28 8.06 15.70
CA LEU A 74 9.33 8.34 14.62
C LEU A 74 9.21 9.84 14.35
N PHE A 75 9.13 10.66 15.41
CA PHE A 75 9.14 12.10 15.28
C PHE A 75 10.44 12.60 14.64
N SER A 76 11.60 12.15 15.14
CA SER A 76 12.91 12.49 14.58
C SER A 76 13.05 12.05 13.12
N LEU A 77 12.51 10.89 12.76
CA LEU A 77 12.51 10.40 11.38
C LEU A 77 11.68 11.32 10.49
N MET A 78 10.45 11.65 10.89
CA MET A 78 9.57 12.55 10.15
C MET A 78 10.14 13.95 10.01
N TYR A 79 10.71 14.47 11.10
CA TYR A 79 11.41 15.74 11.10
C TYR A 79 12.60 15.71 10.15
N SER A 80 13.45 14.67 10.22
CA SER A 80 14.61 14.53 9.33
C SER A 80 14.19 14.43 7.87
N LEU A 81 13.15 13.64 7.56
CA LEU A 81 12.60 13.58 6.21
C LEU A 81 12.13 14.96 5.76
N THR A 82 11.39 15.70 6.59
CA THR A 82 10.94 17.06 6.28
C THR A 82 12.10 18.02 6.04
N ILE A 83 13.16 17.96 6.85
CA ILE A 83 14.35 18.79 6.68
C ILE A 83 15.14 18.39 5.43
N ILE A 84 15.24 17.10 5.10
CA ILE A 84 15.87 16.65 3.86
C ILE A 84 15.07 17.15 2.66
N LEU A 85 13.74 17.01 2.69
CA LEU A 85 12.83 17.51 1.67
C LEU A 85 12.99 19.03 1.49
N LEU A 86 12.91 19.80 2.56
CA LEU A 86 13.06 21.25 2.50
C LEU A 86 14.48 21.67 2.13
N GLY A 87 15.49 21.03 2.69
CA GLY A 87 16.90 21.35 2.49
C GLY A 87 17.38 21.05 1.08
N ALA A 88 17.05 19.87 0.53
CA ALA A 88 17.37 19.52 -0.85
C ALA A 88 16.72 20.52 -1.83
N ASN A 89 15.46 20.87 -1.60
CA ASN A 89 14.72 21.77 -2.48
C ASN A 89 15.03 23.27 -2.27
N MET A 90 15.48 23.71 -1.09
CA MET A 90 15.79 25.13 -0.86
C MET A 90 17.26 25.46 -1.08
N LEU A 91 18.18 24.53 -0.83
CA LEU A 91 19.61 24.79 -0.93
C LEU A 91 20.17 24.50 -2.32
N HIS A 92 19.53 23.63 -3.11
CA HIS A 92 20.08 23.18 -4.40
C HIS A 92 19.28 23.68 -5.60
N THR A 93 18.09 24.25 -5.39
CA THR A 93 17.33 24.84 -6.48
C THR A 93 17.90 26.25 -6.79
N PRO A 94 18.37 26.51 -8.03
CA PRO A 94 18.80 27.83 -8.44
C PRO A 94 17.71 28.85 -8.14
N ALA A 95 18.08 30.06 -7.70
CA ALA A 95 17.15 31.12 -7.26
C ALA A 95 16.09 31.58 -8.31
N LYS A 96 16.04 30.96 -9.50
CA LYS A 96 15.14 31.29 -10.61
C LYS A 96 14.25 30.14 -11.11
N SER A 97 14.41 28.90 -10.63
CA SER A 97 13.57 27.77 -11.06
C SER A 97 12.66 27.31 -9.92
N SER A 98 11.38 27.07 -10.22
CA SER A 98 10.46 26.40 -9.32
C SER A 98 10.78 24.90 -9.25
N ILE A 99 10.54 24.24 -8.12
CA ILE A 99 10.59 22.76 -8.00
C ILE A 99 9.69 22.11 -9.07
N LEU A 100 8.58 22.76 -9.41
CA LEU A 100 7.66 22.28 -10.44
C LEU A 100 8.27 22.30 -11.84
N ASP A 101 9.30 23.12 -12.07
CA ASP A 101 10.00 23.18 -13.36
C ASP A 101 10.82 21.91 -13.62
N GLU A 102 11.27 21.21 -12.56
CA GLU A 102 11.95 19.90 -12.70
C GLU A 102 11.00 18.81 -13.24
N PHE A 103 9.71 18.94 -12.93
CA PHE A 103 8.64 18.07 -13.41
C PHE A 103 7.98 18.59 -14.70
N ALA A 104 8.35 19.78 -15.16
CA ALA A 104 7.80 20.36 -16.37
C ALA A 104 8.33 19.59 -17.58
N LEU A 105 7.40 19.09 -18.39
CA LEU A 105 7.69 18.39 -19.62
C LEU A 105 7.37 19.25 -20.82
N ALA A 106 8.03 18.96 -21.94
CA ALA A 106 7.71 19.56 -23.23
C ALA A 106 6.23 19.34 -23.60
N ASN A 107 5.66 20.23 -24.40
CA ASN A 107 4.22 20.23 -24.68
C ASN A 107 3.72 18.98 -25.43
N ASP A 108 4.64 18.32 -26.11
CA ASP A 108 4.49 17.10 -26.91
C ASP A 108 4.88 15.82 -26.16
N ALA A 109 5.25 15.91 -24.88
CA ALA A 109 5.64 14.77 -24.06
C ALA A 109 4.53 13.72 -23.91
N TYR A 110 3.26 14.15 -23.98
CA TYR A 110 2.07 13.30 -23.97
C TYR A 110 1.26 13.53 -25.24
N LEU A 111 1.36 12.60 -26.20
CA LEU A 111 0.66 12.69 -27.48
C LEU A 111 -0.67 11.92 -27.44
N PRO A 112 -1.81 12.54 -27.82
CA PRO A 112 -3.09 11.84 -27.87
C PRO A 112 -3.10 10.84 -29.03
N TYR A 113 -3.96 9.83 -28.95
CA TYR A 113 -4.18 8.84 -30.01
C TYR A 113 -2.96 7.99 -30.39
N THR A 114 -1.93 7.97 -29.56
CA THR A 114 -0.79 7.06 -29.68
C THR A 114 -1.07 5.72 -28.98
N PRO A 115 -0.32 4.65 -29.30
CA PRO A 115 -0.47 3.36 -28.59
C PRO A 115 -0.32 3.48 -27.07
N SER A 116 0.58 4.34 -26.58
CA SER A 116 0.74 4.61 -25.15
C SER A 116 -0.48 5.31 -24.55
N TRP A 117 -1.09 6.25 -25.27
CA TRP A 117 -2.32 6.91 -24.83
C TRP A 117 -3.50 5.94 -24.72
N TYR A 118 -3.69 5.08 -25.72
CA TYR A 118 -4.72 4.02 -25.67
C TYR A 118 -4.46 3.04 -24.53
N TYR A 119 -3.20 2.65 -24.31
CA TYR A 119 -2.79 1.81 -23.19
C TYR A 119 -3.19 2.45 -21.85
N HIS A 120 -2.86 3.73 -21.63
CA HIS A 120 -3.24 4.43 -20.39
C HIS A 120 -4.76 4.47 -20.19
N SER A 121 -5.51 4.74 -21.25
CA SER A 121 -6.98 4.81 -21.21
C SER A 121 -7.61 3.45 -20.88
N VAL A 122 -7.21 2.39 -21.58
CA VAL A 122 -7.74 1.04 -21.36
C VAL A 122 -7.38 0.52 -19.96
N VAL A 123 -6.12 0.68 -19.54
CA VAL A 123 -5.69 0.23 -18.23
C VAL A 123 -6.35 1.04 -17.11
N PHE A 124 -6.57 2.35 -17.28
CA PHE A 124 -7.33 3.13 -16.31
C PHE A 124 -8.71 2.51 -16.03
N PHE A 125 -9.51 2.27 -17.08
CA PHE A 125 -10.84 1.67 -16.91
C PHE A 125 -10.78 0.24 -16.37
N TRP A 126 -9.79 -0.55 -16.79
CA TRP A 126 -9.57 -1.89 -16.22
C TRP A 126 -9.28 -1.84 -14.72
N MET A 127 -8.41 -0.93 -14.29
CA MET A 127 -8.04 -0.82 -12.88
C MET A 127 -9.18 -0.29 -12.02
N VAL A 128 -10.01 0.62 -12.55
CA VAL A 128 -11.27 1.04 -11.94
C VAL A 128 -12.24 -0.14 -11.80
N TYR A 129 -12.37 -0.98 -12.83
CA TYR A 129 -13.19 -2.19 -12.76
C TYR A 129 -12.72 -3.16 -11.68
N VAL A 130 -11.40 -3.41 -11.56
CA VAL A 130 -10.84 -4.24 -10.49
C VAL A 130 -11.10 -3.63 -9.11
N ALA A 131 -10.94 -2.32 -8.97
CA ALA A 131 -11.26 -1.62 -7.74
C ALA A 131 -12.75 -1.77 -7.35
N TYR A 132 -13.64 -1.66 -8.34
CA TYR A 132 -15.07 -1.90 -8.15
C TYR A 132 -15.35 -3.34 -7.67
N MET A 133 -14.78 -4.36 -8.33
CA MET A 133 -14.91 -5.76 -7.88
C MET A 133 -14.40 -5.98 -6.45
N VAL A 134 -13.32 -5.30 -6.04
CA VAL A 134 -12.82 -5.39 -4.66
C VAL A 134 -13.83 -4.78 -3.70
N TYR A 135 -14.42 -3.64 -4.05
CA TYR A 135 -15.42 -2.98 -3.21
C TYR A 135 -16.71 -3.81 -3.06
N THR A 136 -17.22 -4.40 -4.14
CA THR A 136 -18.51 -5.10 -4.15
C THR A 136 -18.44 -6.58 -3.79
N GLU A 137 -17.37 -7.29 -4.16
CA GLU A 137 -17.32 -8.77 -4.07
C GLU A 137 -16.32 -9.29 -3.02
N SER A 138 -15.59 -8.43 -2.31
CA SER A 138 -14.66 -8.91 -1.28
C SER A 138 -15.34 -9.00 0.08
N MET A 139 -15.06 -10.09 0.80
CA MET A 139 -15.55 -10.25 2.19
C MET A 139 -15.03 -9.13 3.10
N LEU A 140 -13.89 -8.53 2.76
CA LEU A 140 -13.31 -7.39 3.48
C LEU A 140 -13.88 -6.04 3.02
N SER A 141 -14.56 -5.98 1.87
CA SER A 141 -15.13 -4.80 1.18
C SER A 141 -14.34 -3.51 1.48
N SER A 142 -14.86 -2.67 2.38
CA SER A 142 -14.30 -1.37 2.72
C SER A 142 -12.99 -1.45 3.52
N ILE A 143 -12.76 -2.51 4.31
CA ILE A 143 -11.52 -2.71 5.07
C ILE A 143 -10.33 -2.91 4.13
N ALA A 144 -10.52 -3.54 2.97
CA ALA A 144 -9.41 -3.72 2.02
C ALA A 144 -8.79 -2.39 1.56
N TRP A 145 -9.58 -1.31 1.53
CA TRP A 145 -9.16 0.03 1.10
C TRP A 145 -8.21 0.73 2.07
N VAL A 146 -8.10 0.24 3.29
CA VAL A 146 -7.11 0.75 4.24
C VAL A 146 -5.74 0.09 4.09
N SER A 147 -5.62 -0.93 3.24
CA SER A 147 -4.36 -1.63 3.01
C SER A 147 -3.41 -0.88 2.09
N PHE A 148 -2.10 -1.05 2.30
CA PHE A 148 -1.07 -0.48 1.44
C PHE A 148 -1.19 -0.95 -0.02
N THR A 149 -1.64 -2.19 -0.23
CA THR A 149 -1.88 -2.76 -1.57
C THR A 149 -2.90 -1.93 -2.35
N LEU A 150 -4.03 -1.56 -1.74
CA LEU A 150 -5.04 -0.74 -2.43
C LEU A 150 -4.63 0.74 -2.53
N TRP A 151 -3.79 1.25 -1.63
CA TRP A 151 -3.16 2.56 -1.82
C TRP A 151 -2.24 2.55 -3.05
N SER A 152 -1.39 1.52 -3.18
CA SER A 152 -0.54 1.30 -4.34
C SER A 152 -1.37 1.15 -5.62
N TRP A 153 -2.46 0.39 -5.60
CA TRP A 153 -3.39 0.25 -6.75
C TRP A 153 -4.09 1.56 -7.10
N SER A 154 -4.45 2.38 -6.11
CA SER A 154 -5.17 3.63 -6.32
C SER A 154 -4.27 4.68 -6.97
N ILE A 155 -3.05 4.85 -6.48
CA ILE A 155 -2.12 5.86 -7.01
C ILE A 155 -1.71 5.56 -8.45
N ILE A 156 -1.51 4.29 -8.81
CA ILE A 156 -1.25 3.89 -10.20
C ILE A 156 -2.48 4.09 -11.10
N THR A 157 -3.68 3.77 -10.60
CA THR A 157 -4.94 3.99 -11.33
C THR A 157 -5.09 5.49 -11.63
N ILE A 158 -4.95 6.34 -10.62
CA ILE A 158 -4.97 7.80 -10.76
C ILE A 158 -3.95 8.24 -11.81
N ARG A 159 -2.72 7.73 -11.74
CA ARG A 159 -1.67 8.08 -12.68
C ARG A 159 -1.99 7.70 -14.12
N HIS A 160 -2.54 6.51 -14.39
CA HIS A 160 -3.03 6.15 -15.72
C HIS A 160 -4.07 7.15 -16.23
N GLY A 161 -5.02 7.54 -15.39
CA GLY A 161 -6.02 8.56 -15.72
C GLY A 161 -5.38 9.92 -16.05
N LEU A 162 -4.44 10.39 -15.22
CA LEU A 162 -3.72 11.64 -15.47
C LEU A 162 -2.92 11.60 -16.79
N CYS A 163 -2.27 10.48 -17.10
CA CYS A 163 -1.53 10.33 -18.37
C CYS A 163 -2.45 10.28 -19.60
N ALA A 164 -3.64 9.70 -19.47
CA ALA A 164 -4.65 9.74 -20.54
C ALA A 164 -5.21 11.16 -20.74
N LEU A 165 -5.32 11.96 -19.67
CA LEU A 165 -5.80 13.35 -19.72
C LEU A 165 -4.72 14.37 -20.11
N ALA A 166 -3.44 14.06 -19.87
CA ALA A 166 -2.29 14.93 -20.06
C ALA A 166 -2.15 15.60 -21.44
N PRO A 167 -2.55 14.97 -22.56
CA PRO A 167 -2.57 15.66 -23.87
C PRO A 167 -3.53 16.85 -23.91
N PHE A 168 -4.62 16.80 -23.15
CA PHE A 168 -5.72 17.77 -23.21
C PHE A 168 -5.67 18.78 -22.05
N VAL A 169 -5.08 18.39 -20.92
CA VAL A 169 -4.98 19.21 -19.71
C VAL A 169 -3.51 19.30 -19.27
N PRO A 170 -2.73 20.28 -19.76
CA PRO A 170 -1.30 20.35 -19.50
C PRO A 170 -0.91 20.36 -18.01
N GLN A 171 -1.76 20.90 -17.15
CA GLN A 171 -1.55 20.98 -15.70
C GLN A 171 -1.44 19.60 -15.04
N VAL A 172 -2.11 18.57 -15.58
CA VAL A 172 -2.05 17.22 -15.00
C VAL A 172 -0.75 16.49 -15.31
N ARG A 173 0.06 16.99 -16.26
CA ARG A 173 1.37 16.41 -16.61
C ARG A 173 2.32 16.43 -15.43
N VAL A 174 2.39 17.57 -14.74
CA VAL A 174 3.25 17.75 -13.57
C VAL A 174 2.85 16.76 -12.46
N VAL A 175 1.55 16.62 -12.20
CA VAL A 175 1.06 15.66 -11.20
C VAL A 175 1.36 14.22 -11.63
N ALA A 176 1.15 13.87 -12.90
CA ALA A 176 1.51 12.56 -13.42
C ALA A 176 3.00 12.27 -13.25
N GLU A 177 3.88 13.25 -13.44
CA GLU A 177 5.32 13.10 -13.23
C GLU A 177 5.70 12.97 -11.76
N ILE A 178 5.12 13.76 -10.86
CA ILE A 178 5.34 13.63 -9.40
C ILE A 178 4.99 12.23 -8.91
N LEU A 179 3.92 11.62 -9.44
CA LEU A 179 3.48 10.27 -9.04
C LEU A 179 4.31 9.13 -9.64
N ARG A 180 5.28 9.42 -10.53
CA ARG A 180 6.04 8.39 -11.26
C ARG A 180 6.76 7.41 -10.35
N LEU A 181 7.65 7.92 -9.51
CA LEU A 181 8.40 7.08 -8.60
C LEU A 181 7.54 6.48 -7.47
N PRO A 182 6.59 7.22 -6.84
CA PRO A 182 5.65 6.63 -5.90
C PRO A 182 4.90 5.41 -6.44
N VAL A 183 4.43 5.45 -7.69
CA VAL A 183 3.78 4.30 -8.35
C VAL A 183 4.74 3.13 -8.51
N LEU A 184 5.92 3.36 -9.11
CA LEU A 184 6.91 2.31 -9.33
C LEU A 184 7.34 1.64 -8.01
N LEU A 185 7.63 2.45 -6.99
CA LEU A 185 8.12 1.95 -5.71
C LEU A 185 7.03 1.23 -4.92
N SER A 186 5.83 1.81 -4.78
CA SER A 186 4.75 1.19 -4.02
C SER A 186 4.31 -0.14 -4.64
N ALA A 187 4.28 -0.23 -5.96
CA ALA A 187 4.00 -1.48 -6.66
C ALA A 187 5.13 -2.49 -6.48
N SER A 188 6.39 -2.06 -6.49
CA SER A 188 7.55 -2.93 -6.23
C SER A 188 7.49 -3.52 -4.82
N VAL A 189 7.21 -2.70 -3.81
CA VAL A 189 7.05 -3.13 -2.42
C VAL A 189 5.87 -4.10 -2.29
N THR A 190 4.73 -3.76 -2.89
CA THR A 190 3.53 -4.62 -2.86
C THR A 190 3.80 -5.99 -3.47
N PHE A 191 4.45 -6.04 -4.63
CA PHE A 191 4.84 -7.28 -5.29
C PHE A 191 5.86 -8.07 -4.46
N GLY A 192 6.95 -7.41 -4.02
CA GLY A 192 8.04 -8.01 -3.26
C GLY A 192 7.58 -8.59 -1.92
N VAL A 193 6.96 -7.75 -1.09
CA VAL A 193 6.52 -8.13 0.26
C VAL A 193 5.43 -9.20 0.21
N TRP A 194 4.43 -9.07 -0.67
CA TRP A 194 3.38 -10.08 -0.75
C TRP A 194 3.90 -11.41 -1.26
N ASN A 195 4.51 -11.44 -2.45
CA ASN A 195 4.81 -12.69 -3.15
C ASN A 195 6.03 -13.42 -2.58
N PHE A 196 7.00 -12.70 -2.00
CA PHE A 196 8.27 -13.29 -1.55
C PHE A 196 8.45 -13.31 -0.04
N VAL A 197 7.66 -12.55 0.73
CA VAL A 197 7.76 -12.52 2.20
C VAL A 197 6.49 -13.08 2.84
N LEU A 198 5.36 -12.39 2.67
CA LEU A 198 4.13 -12.72 3.39
C LEU A 198 3.48 -14.01 2.91
N MET A 199 3.24 -14.17 1.60
CA MET A 199 2.60 -15.37 1.07
C MET A 199 3.42 -16.64 1.39
N PRO A 200 4.76 -16.68 1.18
CA PRO A 200 5.56 -17.84 1.59
C PRO A 200 5.54 -18.09 3.10
N ALA A 201 5.66 -17.05 3.93
CA ALA A 201 5.59 -17.22 5.38
C ALA A 201 4.23 -17.80 5.82
N ILE A 202 3.13 -17.32 5.26
CA ILE A 202 1.78 -17.85 5.53
C ILE A 202 1.69 -19.32 5.10
N CYS A 203 2.10 -19.63 3.87
CA CYS A 203 2.03 -20.99 3.34
C CYS A 203 2.89 -21.98 4.13
N PHE A 204 4.16 -21.66 4.36
CA PHE A 204 5.14 -22.63 4.84
C PHE A 204 5.41 -22.55 6.34
N VAL A 205 5.24 -21.38 6.97
CA VAL A 205 5.52 -21.19 8.40
C VAL A 205 4.23 -21.25 9.23
N PHE A 206 3.22 -20.44 8.89
CA PHE A 206 2.05 -20.26 9.74
C PHE A 206 0.97 -21.33 9.55
N ILE A 207 0.68 -21.73 8.30
CA ILE A 207 -0.33 -22.76 8.03
C ILE A 207 0.29 -24.16 8.07
N LYS A 208 0.03 -24.90 9.15
CA LYS A 208 0.50 -26.29 9.31
C LYS A 208 -0.36 -27.33 8.58
N ASP A 209 -1.66 -27.07 8.45
CA ASP A 209 -2.60 -27.98 7.79
C ASP A 209 -2.56 -27.86 6.25
N SER A 210 -2.46 -29.01 5.57
CA SER A 210 -2.32 -29.07 4.11
C SER A 210 -3.57 -28.58 3.37
N LYS A 211 -4.77 -28.92 3.85
CA LYS A 211 -6.03 -28.50 3.23
C LYS A 211 -6.22 -26.99 3.32
N ARG A 212 -5.99 -26.41 4.50
CA ARG A 212 -6.00 -24.94 4.70
C ARG A 212 -4.95 -24.23 3.86
N ARG A 213 -3.75 -24.80 3.73
CA ARG A 213 -2.69 -24.25 2.89
C ARG A 213 -3.13 -24.18 1.43
N TRP A 214 -3.72 -25.25 0.91
CA TRP A 214 -4.21 -25.28 -0.47
C TRP A 214 -5.34 -24.28 -0.72
N ASN A 215 -6.27 -24.15 0.24
CA ASN A 215 -7.32 -23.13 0.15
C ASN A 215 -6.76 -21.71 0.16
N PHE A 216 -5.75 -21.44 0.99
CA PHE A 216 -5.06 -20.15 1.00
C PHE A 216 -4.33 -19.89 -0.32
N ILE A 217 -3.65 -20.88 -0.88
CA ILE A 217 -2.99 -20.74 -2.19
C ILE A 217 -4.02 -20.41 -3.27
N LYS A 218 -5.14 -21.13 -3.35
CA LYS A 218 -6.23 -20.83 -4.29
C LYS A 218 -6.78 -19.42 -4.12
N PHE A 219 -6.90 -18.95 -2.88
CA PHE A 219 -7.29 -17.56 -2.60
C PHE A 219 -6.24 -16.57 -3.10
N ALA A 220 -4.96 -16.79 -2.77
CA ALA A 220 -3.85 -15.90 -3.08
C ALA A 220 -3.54 -15.83 -4.59
N THR A 221 -3.77 -16.92 -5.32
CA THR A 221 -3.61 -16.98 -6.78
C THR A 221 -4.91 -16.74 -7.55
N GLY A 222 -6.01 -16.49 -6.85
CA GLY A 222 -7.28 -16.12 -7.44
C GLY A 222 -7.17 -14.82 -8.23
N PHE A 223 -8.02 -14.66 -9.26
CA PHE A 223 -7.95 -13.56 -10.22
C PHE A 223 -7.74 -12.18 -9.57
N ARG A 224 -8.55 -11.83 -8.56
CA ARG A 224 -8.48 -10.54 -7.86
C ARG A 224 -7.13 -10.31 -7.16
N LEU A 225 -6.62 -11.28 -6.41
CA LEU A 225 -5.36 -11.13 -5.68
C LEU A 225 -4.18 -11.09 -6.66
N THR A 226 -4.23 -11.88 -7.73
CA THR A 226 -3.26 -11.82 -8.82
C THR A 226 -3.25 -10.45 -9.50
N GLN A 227 -4.42 -9.82 -9.74
CA GLN A 227 -4.46 -8.43 -10.22
C GLN A 227 -3.73 -7.49 -9.26
N LEU A 228 -4.12 -7.47 -7.98
CA LEU A 228 -3.60 -6.53 -7.00
C LEU A 228 -2.12 -6.71 -6.64
N HIS A 229 -1.60 -7.94 -6.70
CA HIS A 229 -0.24 -8.24 -6.25
C HIS A 229 0.75 -8.54 -7.35
N VAL A 230 0.31 -9.04 -8.52
CA VAL A 230 1.20 -9.37 -9.66
C VAL A 230 1.02 -8.33 -10.77
N PHE A 231 -0.21 -8.09 -11.22
CA PHE A 231 -0.42 -7.12 -12.30
C PHE A 231 -0.18 -5.67 -11.87
N ASN A 232 -0.23 -5.38 -10.56
CA ASN A 232 0.11 -4.05 -10.04
C ASN A 232 1.53 -3.61 -10.45
N ILE A 233 2.56 -4.46 -10.26
CA ILE A 233 3.92 -4.12 -10.70
C ILE A 233 4.03 -4.10 -12.23
N PHE A 234 3.34 -5.00 -12.94
CA PHE A 234 3.33 -5.00 -14.41
C PHE A 234 2.78 -3.68 -14.96
N PHE A 235 1.62 -3.24 -14.47
CA PHE A 235 1.05 -1.95 -14.84
C PHE A 235 1.97 -0.80 -14.42
N ALA A 236 2.62 -0.86 -13.25
CA ALA A 236 3.51 0.19 -12.79
C ALA A 236 4.72 0.34 -13.73
N VAL A 237 5.35 -0.78 -14.12
CA VAL A 237 6.48 -0.79 -15.07
C VAL A 237 6.04 -0.24 -16.42
N MET A 238 4.93 -0.75 -16.96
CA MET A 238 4.44 -0.30 -18.26
C MET A 238 4.04 1.18 -18.25
N ASN A 239 3.46 1.66 -17.15
CA ASN A 239 3.12 3.06 -16.92
C ASN A 239 4.37 3.93 -16.77
N GLY A 240 5.29 3.59 -15.87
CA GLY A 240 6.42 4.45 -15.48
C GLY A 240 7.71 4.29 -16.27
N ALA A 241 7.91 3.19 -17.00
CA ALA A 241 9.12 2.90 -17.77
C ALA A 241 8.91 2.90 -19.29
N TRP A 242 7.73 2.49 -19.77
CA TRP A 242 7.48 2.34 -21.21
C TRP A 242 6.56 3.41 -21.81
N ALA A 243 5.32 3.55 -21.31
CA ALA A 243 4.25 4.31 -21.98
C ALA A 243 4.37 5.84 -21.84
N GLN A 244 5.39 6.34 -21.15
CA GLN A 244 5.48 7.74 -20.76
C GLN A 244 6.68 8.47 -21.36
N PRO A 245 6.63 9.82 -21.37
CA PRO A 245 7.81 10.61 -21.65
C PRO A 245 8.98 10.19 -20.77
N ARG A 246 10.08 9.85 -21.43
CA ARG A 246 11.29 9.39 -20.78
C ARG A 246 12.06 10.60 -20.27
N ARG A 247 11.94 10.88 -18.97
CA ARG A 247 12.89 11.73 -18.25
C ARG A 247 13.71 10.93 -17.24
N PRO A 248 14.96 11.32 -16.95
CA PRO A 248 15.68 10.82 -15.78
C PRO A 248 14.92 11.12 -14.48
N LEU A 249 15.11 10.29 -13.47
CA LEU A 249 14.66 10.62 -12.12
C LEU A 249 15.58 11.70 -11.53
N HIS A 250 15.00 12.61 -10.77
CA HIS A 250 15.70 13.64 -9.99
C HIS A 250 15.32 13.52 -8.51
N LEU A 251 15.96 14.31 -7.65
CA LEU A 251 15.71 14.24 -6.19
C LEU A 251 14.26 14.51 -5.82
N GLY A 252 13.56 15.38 -6.57
CA GLY A 252 12.12 15.62 -6.38
C GLY A 252 11.27 14.36 -6.49
N ASP A 253 11.68 13.35 -7.26
CA ASP A 253 10.96 12.06 -7.32
C ASP A 253 11.07 11.28 -6.00
N LEU A 254 12.25 11.28 -5.39
CA LEU A 254 12.48 10.66 -4.08
C LEU A 254 11.71 11.41 -2.99
N ASP A 255 11.62 12.72 -3.12
CA ASP A 255 10.85 13.57 -2.22
C ASP A 255 9.36 13.23 -2.27
N ALA A 256 8.80 13.06 -3.47
CA ALA A 256 7.42 12.64 -3.67
C ALA A 256 7.14 11.26 -3.03
N VAL A 257 8.11 10.34 -3.09
CA VAL A 257 8.04 9.05 -2.39
C VAL A 257 7.97 9.23 -0.88
N PHE A 258 8.84 10.05 -0.30
CA PHE A 258 8.83 10.27 1.15
C PHE A 258 7.53 10.92 1.61
N VAL A 259 7.02 11.91 0.87
CA VAL A 259 5.70 12.50 1.15
C VAL A 259 4.59 11.43 1.11
N TYR A 260 4.56 10.60 0.05
CA TYR A 260 3.60 9.51 -0.07
C TYR A 260 3.66 8.54 1.12
N MET A 261 4.87 8.11 1.50
CA MET A 261 5.07 7.18 2.62
C MET A 261 4.72 7.83 3.97
N SER A 262 5.06 9.09 4.18
CA SER A 262 4.70 9.87 5.37
C SER A 262 3.18 9.99 5.50
N ILE A 263 2.45 10.29 4.42
CA ILE A 263 0.98 10.35 4.45
C ILE A 263 0.41 8.99 4.88
N TYR A 264 0.89 7.89 4.29
CA TYR A 264 0.41 6.56 4.66
C TYR A 264 0.75 6.20 6.11
N MET A 265 1.94 6.56 6.60
CA MET A 265 2.32 6.36 7.99
C MET A 265 1.43 7.14 8.96
N MET A 266 1.17 8.42 8.68
CA MET A 266 0.27 9.24 9.48
C MET A 266 -1.15 8.68 9.46
N TRP A 267 -1.63 8.23 8.30
CA TRP A 267 -2.91 7.53 8.20
C TRP A 267 -2.94 6.26 9.05
N TYR A 268 -1.90 5.43 8.98
CA TYR A 268 -1.79 4.19 9.75
C TYR A 268 -1.84 4.47 11.26
N TYR A 269 -1.10 5.48 11.73
CA TYR A 269 -1.05 5.79 13.16
C TYR A 269 -2.23 6.58 13.69
N PHE A 270 -2.63 7.65 13.01
CA PHE A 270 -3.67 8.53 13.53
C PHE A 270 -5.09 8.04 13.23
N VAL A 271 -5.25 7.12 12.28
CA VAL A 271 -6.57 6.58 11.92
C VAL A 271 -6.66 5.08 12.16
N LEU A 272 -5.81 4.26 11.54
CA LEU A 272 -5.97 2.80 11.63
C LEU A 272 -5.69 2.26 13.03
N ASP A 273 -4.64 2.75 13.70
CA ASP A 273 -4.34 2.36 15.08
C ASP A 273 -5.48 2.72 16.04
N ARG A 274 -6.05 3.94 15.89
CA ARG A 274 -7.20 4.39 16.70
C ARG A 274 -8.43 3.51 16.48
N LEU A 275 -8.63 3.01 15.27
CA LEU A 275 -9.72 2.12 14.89
C LEU A 275 -9.45 0.63 15.21
N GLY A 276 -8.33 0.29 15.87
CA GLY A 276 -7.99 -1.09 16.18
C GLY A 276 -7.71 -1.94 14.92
N ILE A 277 -7.22 -1.31 13.85
CA ILE A 277 -6.89 -1.94 12.58
C ILE A 277 -5.37 -2.13 12.51
N HIS A 278 -4.91 -3.35 12.80
CA HIS A 278 -3.49 -3.68 12.96
C HIS A 278 -2.98 -4.56 11.80
N LEU A 279 -3.03 -4.03 10.57
CA LEU A 279 -2.60 -4.75 9.36
C LEU A 279 -1.12 -5.15 9.39
N TYR A 280 -0.28 -4.38 10.08
CA TYR A 280 1.16 -4.58 10.11
C TYR A 280 1.70 -4.43 11.54
N PRO A 281 1.64 -5.47 12.38
CA PRO A 281 2.05 -5.38 13.77
C PRO A 281 3.50 -4.92 13.98
N ILE A 282 4.39 -5.19 13.01
CA ILE A 282 5.79 -4.74 13.04
C ILE A 282 5.92 -3.21 12.98
N PHE A 283 4.93 -2.52 12.40
CA PHE A 283 4.88 -1.07 12.38
C PHE A 283 4.14 -0.48 13.59
N SER A 284 3.70 -1.28 14.57
CA SER A 284 3.01 -0.76 15.75
C SER A 284 3.94 0.16 16.57
N PRO A 285 3.50 1.38 16.96
CA PRO A 285 4.31 2.31 17.76
C PRO A 285 4.52 1.82 19.20
N ARG A 286 3.87 0.71 19.57
CA ARG A 286 3.99 0.03 20.87
C ARG A 286 5.19 -0.94 20.90
N VAL A 287 5.79 -1.25 19.76
CA VAL A 287 6.97 -2.12 19.66
C VAL A 287 8.23 -1.24 19.56
N PRO A 288 9.26 -1.42 20.40
CA PRO A 288 10.48 -0.60 20.32
C PRO A 288 11.23 -0.76 19.00
N TRP A 289 11.11 -1.93 18.37
CA TRP A 289 11.75 -2.27 17.10
C TRP A 289 11.14 -1.61 15.87
N VAL A 290 10.03 -0.87 16.02
CA VAL A 290 9.35 -0.15 14.92
C VAL A 290 10.28 0.81 14.17
N ILE A 291 11.30 1.33 14.87
CA ILE A 291 12.34 2.20 14.30
C ILE A 291 13.06 1.48 13.17
N PHE A 292 13.46 0.22 13.38
CA PHE A 292 14.14 -0.57 12.36
C PHE A 292 13.26 -0.84 11.15
N SER A 293 11.95 -1.04 11.38
CA SER A 293 10.99 -1.24 10.29
C SER A 293 10.88 0.02 9.42
N TRP A 294 10.82 1.21 10.02
CA TRP A 294 10.79 2.45 9.24
C TRP A 294 12.12 2.82 8.62
N LEU A 295 13.25 2.55 9.27
CA LEU A 295 14.56 2.70 8.66
C LEU A 295 14.71 1.78 7.45
N LEU A 296 14.20 0.56 7.53
CA LEU A 296 14.13 -0.36 6.38
C LEU A 296 13.28 0.22 5.26
N VAL A 297 12.11 0.79 5.57
CA VAL A 297 11.25 1.47 4.57
C VAL A 297 11.99 2.63 3.90
N VAL A 298 12.66 3.48 4.67
CA VAL A 298 13.46 4.60 4.12
C VAL A 298 14.60 4.08 3.25
N GLY A 299 15.32 3.05 3.71
CA GLY A 299 16.38 2.40 2.93
C GLY A 299 15.84 1.82 1.62
N LEU A 300 14.67 1.18 1.63
CA LEU A 300 14.00 0.67 0.43
C LEU A 300 13.58 1.79 -0.52
N CYS A 301 13.17 2.96 -0.01
CA CYS A 301 12.86 4.12 -0.83
C CYS A 301 14.11 4.64 -1.56
N ILE A 302 15.22 4.81 -0.84
CA ILE A 302 16.49 5.26 -1.42
C ILE A 302 17.03 4.24 -2.42
N TYR A 303 17.05 2.96 -2.05
CA TYR A 303 17.49 1.89 -2.94
C TYR A 303 16.61 1.82 -4.20
N GLY A 304 15.28 1.90 -4.02
CA GLY A 304 14.34 1.88 -5.13
C GLY A 304 14.51 3.08 -6.07
N TYR A 305 14.76 4.28 -5.55
CA TYR A 305 15.13 5.45 -6.35
C TYR A 305 16.37 5.20 -7.20
N GLN A 306 17.45 4.69 -6.59
CA GLN A 306 18.69 4.38 -7.32
C GLN A 306 18.49 3.28 -8.37
N TRP A 307 17.76 2.24 -8.01
CA TRP A 307 17.46 1.10 -8.88
C TRP A 307 16.63 1.51 -10.10
N TRP A 308 15.50 2.19 -9.87
CA TRP A 308 14.66 2.71 -10.94
C TRP A 308 15.39 3.79 -11.74
N GLY A 309 16.19 4.63 -11.10
CA GLY A 309 17.03 5.61 -11.79
C GLY A 309 17.93 4.94 -12.82
N ARG A 310 18.60 3.83 -12.48
CA ARG A 310 19.44 3.08 -13.43
C ARG A 310 18.64 2.45 -14.58
N ILE A 311 17.44 1.94 -14.32
CA ILE A 311 16.58 1.34 -15.34
C ILE A 311 16.01 2.40 -16.31
N LEU A 312 15.68 3.57 -15.77
CA LEU A 312 15.03 4.66 -16.50
C LEU A 312 16.02 5.61 -17.17
N SER A 313 17.28 5.61 -16.73
CA SER A 313 18.36 6.29 -17.44
C SER A 313 18.40 5.77 -18.88
N PRO A 314 18.43 6.67 -19.88
CA PRO A 314 18.74 6.25 -21.23
C PRO A 314 20.09 5.52 -21.16
N SER A 315 20.10 4.21 -21.34
CA SER A 315 21.33 3.54 -21.73
C SER A 315 21.83 4.31 -22.95
N SER A 316 23.10 4.68 -22.94
CA SER A 316 23.80 5.27 -24.08
C SER A 316 23.76 4.27 -25.25
N VAL A 317 22.61 4.19 -25.91
CA VAL A 317 22.40 3.52 -27.19
C VAL A 317 22.83 4.50 -28.27
#